data_AF-A0A2K8M0B1-F1
#
_entry.id   AF-A0A2K8M0B1-F1
#
_cell.length_a   1.000
_cell.length_b   1.000
_cell.length_c   1.000
_cell.angle_alpha   90.00
_cell.angle_beta   90.00
_cell.angle_gamma   90.00
#
_symmetry.space_group_name_H-M   'P 1'
#
loop_
_entity.id
_entity.type
_entity.pdbx_description
1 polymer ?
#
loop_
_entity_poly.entity_id
_entity_poly.type
_entity_poly.pdbx_seq_one_letter_code
_entity_poly.pdbx_strand_id
1 'polypeptide(L)'
;MPDLLTIGAFARRCGLTASALRFYADSGLVRPIRVDEESGYRYYSPGQVSAALLVRRLREIGLPLERVSAVLAAGPDEAARIIDDHVAGLVSQVQQARETAAAVKATLGATAPAPSVQVTGPVFTAAVEQVLTATTQDLPVLNGVHLEVSPAAIVLTATDRYRLSTRTLVPAEPSASTWTATADADDLRLAMPWTRRQHDLHLSVRADEIWFQGDDAVRTCRTLSEDFPDYRLMLASLPEVLTRAVISRNALVAGLERQYTAQIQLDLSATAITVGIERIPADVTGPPITLSFAVSTLHPAISTAVGPDVMLDVAGPHLPVVVRSADDGDLTTLAMPVKDISGC
;
A
#
# COMPACT_ATOMS: atom_id res chain seq x y z
N MET A 1 -34.69 31.05 21.08
CA MET A 1 -34.97 30.24 19.87
C MET A 1 -33.73 30.29 19.00
N PRO A 2 -33.20 29.17 18.47
CA PRO A 2 -32.06 29.25 17.57
C PRO A 2 -32.46 30.05 16.32
N ASP A 3 -31.60 30.99 15.91
CA ASP A 3 -31.81 31.76 14.69
C ASP A 3 -31.90 30.81 13.49
N LEU A 4 -33.11 30.66 12.96
CA LEU A 4 -33.37 29.86 11.78
C LEU A 4 -32.78 30.56 10.55
N LEU A 5 -32.10 29.79 9.73
CA LEU A 5 -31.45 30.25 8.51
C LEU A 5 -32.40 30.09 7.34
N THR A 6 -32.52 31.14 6.52
CA THR A 6 -33.15 31.02 5.20
C THR A 6 -32.35 30.05 4.34
N ILE A 7 -33.01 29.42 3.36
CA ILE A 7 -32.35 28.50 2.43
C ILE A 7 -31.07 29.07 1.80
N GLY A 8 -31.04 30.37 1.48
CA GLY A 8 -29.85 31.03 0.94
C GLY A 8 -28.72 31.21 1.96
N ALA A 9 -29.04 31.52 3.22
CA ALA A 9 -28.05 31.59 4.29
C ALA A 9 -27.50 30.20 4.65
N PHE A 10 -28.37 29.18 4.68
CA PHE A 10 -27.98 27.80 4.93
C PHE A 10 -27.11 27.23 3.79
N ALA A 11 -27.51 27.46 2.54
CA ALA A 11 -26.75 27.14 1.32
C ALA A 11 -25.30 27.61 1.39
N ARG A 12 -25.08 28.88 1.74
CA ARG A 12 -23.72 29.44 1.88
C ARG A 12 -22.89 28.73 2.95
N ARG A 13 -23.51 28.29 4.05
CA ARG A 13 -22.80 27.64 5.17
C ARG A 13 -22.41 26.20 4.89
N CYS A 14 -23.24 25.44 4.15
CA CYS A 14 -22.92 24.07 3.76
C CYS A 14 -22.28 23.98 2.35
N GLY A 15 -22.09 25.11 1.66
CA GLY A 15 -21.55 25.18 0.31
C GLY A 15 -22.40 24.42 -0.71
N LEU A 16 -23.72 24.41 -0.54
CA LEU A 16 -24.68 23.86 -1.48
C LEU A 16 -25.43 24.99 -2.18
N THR A 17 -26.01 24.73 -3.34
CA THR A 17 -26.94 25.68 -3.96
C THR A 17 -28.32 25.58 -3.30
N ALA A 18 -29.10 26.67 -3.35
CA ALA A 18 -30.49 26.63 -2.88
C ALA A 18 -31.35 25.63 -3.69
N SER A 19 -31.01 25.37 -4.95
CA SER A 19 -31.66 24.32 -5.75
C SER A 19 -31.36 22.92 -5.22
N ALA A 20 -30.08 22.63 -4.93
CA ALA A 20 -29.68 21.34 -4.35
C ALA A 20 -30.33 21.09 -2.98
N LEU A 21 -30.47 22.13 -2.15
CA LEU A 21 -31.17 22.00 -0.86
C LEU A 21 -32.67 21.73 -1.01
N ARG A 22 -33.33 22.29 -2.03
CA ARG A 22 -34.73 21.92 -2.33
C ARG A 22 -34.81 20.47 -2.75
N PHE A 23 -33.94 20.06 -3.67
CA PHE A 23 -33.86 18.67 -4.12
C PHE A 23 -33.62 17.68 -2.97
N TYR A 24 -32.67 17.95 -2.08
CA TYR A 24 -32.41 17.12 -0.91
C TYR A 24 -33.52 17.17 0.14
N ALA A 25 -34.23 18.29 0.28
CA ALA A 25 -35.42 18.36 1.13
C ALA A 25 -36.54 17.46 0.58
N ASP A 26 -36.78 17.54 -0.72
CA ASP A 26 -37.82 16.75 -1.41
C ASP A 26 -37.46 15.26 -1.43
N SER A 27 -36.17 14.93 -1.44
CA SER A 27 -35.63 13.56 -1.30
C SER A 27 -35.56 13.08 0.17
N GLY A 28 -35.95 13.94 1.12
CA GLY A 28 -35.98 13.63 2.55
C GLY A 28 -34.63 13.62 3.28
N LEU A 29 -33.53 13.94 2.60
CA LEU A 29 -32.17 13.91 3.15
C LEU A 29 -31.84 15.13 4.03
N VAL A 30 -32.31 16.32 3.66
CA VAL A 30 -32.11 17.57 4.42
C VAL A 30 -33.42 18.33 4.50
N ARG A 31 -34.32 17.88 5.37
CA ARG A 31 -35.66 18.46 5.51
C ARG A 31 -35.61 19.82 6.20
N PRO A 32 -36.29 20.87 5.71
CA PRO A 32 -36.40 22.11 6.45
C PRO A 32 -37.12 21.88 7.78
N ILE A 33 -36.73 22.61 8.82
CA ILE A 33 -37.40 22.55 10.13
C ILE A 33 -38.72 23.32 10.10
N ARG A 34 -38.82 24.33 9.23
CA ARG A 34 -40.03 25.09 9.01
C ARG A 34 -40.16 25.48 7.55
N VAL A 35 -41.37 25.35 7.02
CA VAL A 35 -41.78 25.94 5.75
C VAL A 35 -42.85 26.98 6.07
N ASP A 36 -42.66 28.20 5.60
CA ASP A 36 -43.64 29.26 5.74
C ASP A 36 -44.86 28.96 4.86
N GLU A 37 -46.05 28.93 5.44
CA GLU A 37 -47.27 28.46 4.77
C GLU A 37 -47.78 29.44 3.70
N GLU A 38 -47.46 30.72 3.83
CA GLU A 38 -47.95 31.79 2.96
C GLU A 38 -46.97 32.06 1.79
N SER A 39 -45.67 32.04 2.07
CA SER A 39 -44.62 32.34 1.09
C SER A 39 -43.86 31.12 0.56
N GLY A 40 -44.01 29.94 1.18
CA GLY A 40 -43.28 28.73 0.85
C GLY A 40 -41.78 28.76 1.20
N TYR A 41 -41.33 29.76 1.97
CA TYR A 41 -39.93 29.90 2.36
C TYR A 41 -39.49 28.78 3.30
N ARG A 42 -38.37 28.14 2.95
CA ARG A 42 -37.76 27.05 3.74
C ARG A 42 -36.73 27.60 4.72
N TYR A 43 -36.85 27.17 5.96
CA TYR A 43 -35.97 27.54 7.08
C TYR A 43 -35.30 26.31 7.68
N TYR A 44 -34.02 26.45 7.99
CA TYR A 44 -33.14 25.40 8.50
C TYR A 44 -32.47 25.84 9.80
N SER A 45 -32.16 24.90 10.70
CA SER A 45 -31.35 25.25 11.88
C SER A 45 -29.86 25.22 11.55
N PRO A 46 -29.04 26.00 12.28
CA PRO A 46 -27.58 25.85 12.26
C PRO A 46 -27.09 24.43 12.51
N GLY A 47 -27.83 23.62 13.29
CA GLY A 47 -27.47 22.23 13.61
C GLY A 47 -27.57 21.27 12.41
N GLN A 48 -28.29 21.64 11.35
CA GLN A 48 -28.41 20.79 10.15
C GLN A 48 -27.22 20.93 9.20
N VAL A 49 -26.30 21.87 9.45
CA VAL A 49 -25.17 22.15 8.55
C VAL A 49 -24.26 20.93 8.42
N SER A 50 -23.97 20.21 9.52
CA SER A 50 -23.13 19.01 9.49
C SER A 50 -23.74 17.90 8.64
N ALA A 51 -25.03 17.64 8.77
CA ALA A 51 -25.76 16.66 7.96
C ALA A 51 -25.76 17.04 6.47
N ALA A 52 -25.98 18.32 6.15
CA ALA A 52 -25.94 18.80 4.77
C ALA A 52 -24.54 18.69 4.14
N LEU A 53 -23.48 18.96 4.91
CA LEU A 53 -22.10 18.74 4.49
C LEU A 53 -21.79 17.26 4.28
N LEU A 54 -22.31 16.38 5.14
CA LEU A 54 -22.16 14.93 4.97
C LEU A 54 -22.85 14.45 3.69
N VAL A 55 -24.11 14.85 3.44
CA VAL A 55 -24.81 14.56 2.18
C VAL A 55 -24.00 15.01 0.98
N ARG A 56 -23.46 16.23 1.03
CA ARG A 56 -22.63 16.77 -0.04
C ARG A 56 -21.40 15.88 -0.31
N ARG A 57 -20.63 15.54 0.72
CA ARG A 57 -19.41 14.70 0.58
C ARG A 57 -19.73 13.31 0.03
N LEU A 58 -20.81 12.69 0.52
CA LEU A 58 -21.26 11.39 0.00
C LEU A 58 -21.67 11.47 -1.48
N ARG A 59 -22.24 12.59 -1.90
CA ARG A 59 -22.57 12.83 -3.32
C ARG A 59 -21.35 13.16 -4.17
N GLU A 60 -20.31 13.77 -3.62
CA GLU A 60 -19.04 14.03 -4.31
C GLU A 60 -18.33 12.71 -4.69
N ILE A 61 -18.43 11.66 -3.86
CA ILE A 61 -17.94 10.30 -4.19
C ILE A 61 -18.93 9.48 -5.04
N GLY A 62 -19.99 10.10 -5.56
CA GLY A 62 -20.95 9.46 -6.46
C GLY A 62 -21.95 8.51 -5.78
N LEU A 63 -22.12 8.55 -4.46
CA LEU A 63 -23.02 7.64 -3.75
C LEU A 63 -24.50 7.90 -4.15
N PRO A 64 -25.27 6.89 -4.60
CA PRO A 64 -26.69 7.03 -4.93
C PRO A 64 -27.53 7.51 -3.73
N LEU A 65 -28.61 8.27 -3.97
CA LEU A 65 -29.40 8.90 -2.89
C LEU A 65 -29.97 7.89 -1.89
N GLU A 66 -30.37 6.71 -2.36
CA GLU A 66 -30.85 5.61 -1.51
C GLU A 66 -29.78 5.18 -0.50
N ARG A 67 -28.53 5.02 -0.97
CA ARG A 67 -27.39 4.69 -0.10
C ARG A 67 -26.98 5.87 0.79
N VAL A 68 -27.10 7.11 0.32
CA VAL A 68 -26.92 8.30 1.18
C VAL A 68 -27.92 8.28 2.34
N SER A 69 -29.19 7.97 2.06
CA SER A 69 -30.21 7.83 3.10
C SER A 69 -29.87 6.71 4.09
N ALA A 70 -29.36 5.58 3.61
CA ALA A 70 -28.93 4.47 4.46
C ALA A 70 -27.77 4.89 5.38
N VAL A 71 -26.75 5.59 4.85
CA VAL A 71 -25.62 6.12 5.63
C VAL A 71 -26.09 7.09 6.72
N LEU A 72 -27.03 7.99 6.41
CA LEU A 72 -27.56 8.94 7.40
C LEU A 72 -28.40 8.27 8.50
N ALA A 73 -28.99 7.11 8.23
CA ALA A 73 -29.79 6.35 9.19
C ALA A 73 -28.96 5.33 10.00
N ALA A 74 -27.75 5.02 9.55
CA ALA A 74 -26.88 4.02 10.14
C ALA A 74 -26.05 4.55 11.32
N GLY A 75 -25.61 3.63 12.20
CA GLY A 75 -24.55 3.91 13.16
C GLY A 75 -23.17 4.02 12.48
N PRO A 76 -22.13 4.53 13.17
CA PRO A 76 -20.82 4.84 12.57
C PRO A 76 -20.18 3.66 11.82
N ASP A 77 -20.20 2.45 12.38
CA ASP A 77 -19.56 1.28 11.78
C ASP A 77 -20.29 0.84 10.49
N GLU A 78 -21.61 0.87 10.50
CA GLU A 78 -22.42 0.51 9.34
C GLU A 78 -22.33 1.58 8.24
N ALA A 79 -22.33 2.85 8.62
CA ALA A 79 -22.09 3.96 7.70
C ALA A 79 -20.73 3.83 7.00
N ALA A 80 -19.67 3.49 7.75
CA ALA A 80 -18.35 3.23 7.18
C ALA A 80 -18.37 2.08 6.18
N ARG A 81 -18.97 0.92 6.55
CA ARG A 81 -19.13 -0.23 5.64
C ARG A 81 -19.83 0.13 4.33
N ILE A 82 -20.93 0.88 4.40
CA ILE A 82 -21.67 1.30 3.19
C ILE A 82 -20.79 2.17 2.27
N ILE A 83 -19.92 3.01 2.84
CA ILE A 83 -19.00 3.85 2.07
C ILE A 83 -17.89 2.99 1.45
N ASP A 84 -17.27 2.11 2.24
CA ASP A 84 -16.19 1.22 1.79
C ASP A 84 -16.67 0.30 0.66
N ASP A 85 -17.86 -0.29 0.78
CA ASP A 85 -18.47 -1.12 -0.25
C ASP A 85 -18.71 -0.36 -1.56
N HIS A 86 -19.09 0.92 -1.48
CA HIS A 86 -19.30 1.76 -2.67
C HIS A 86 -17.97 2.08 -3.36
N VAL A 87 -16.94 2.42 -2.58
CA VAL A 87 -15.59 2.66 -3.10
C VAL A 87 -15.03 1.39 -3.75
N ALA A 88 -15.16 0.24 -3.09
CA ALA A 88 -14.74 -1.05 -3.65
C ALA A 88 -15.48 -1.37 -4.96
N GLY A 89 -16.79 -1.08 -5.03
CA GLY A 89 -17.58 -1.22 -6.24
C GLY A 89 -17.09 -0.33 -7.40
N LEU A 90 -16.79 0.94 -7.14
CA LEU A 90 -16.23 1.86 -8.14
C LEU A 90 -14.87 1.39 -8.66
N VAL A 91 -13.99 0.93 -7.77
CA VAL A 91 -12.69 0.35 -8.13
C VAL A 91 -12.89 -0.86 -9.05
N SER A 92 -13.81 -1.76 -8.71
CA SER A 92 -14.12 -2.94 -9.53
C SER A 92 -14.65 -2.55 -10.92
N GLN A 93 -15.51 -1.53 -11.02
CA GLN A 93 -16.02 -1.02 -12.30
C GLN A 93 -14.90 -0.46 -13.18
N VAL A 94 -13.96 0.30 -12.60
CA VAL A 94 -12.79 0.82 -13.32
C VAL A 94 -11.93 -0.33 -13.86
N GLN A 95 -11.68 -1.36 -13.05
CA GLN A 95 -10.92 -2.54 -13.50
C GLN A 95 -11.64 -3.26 -14.65
N GLN A 96 -12.95 -3.50 -14.52
CA GLN A 96 -13.73 -4.14 -15.59
C GLN A 96 -13.74 -3.31 -16.89
N ALA A 97 -13.82 -1.98 -16.77
CA ALA A 97 -13.75 -1.07 -17.91
C ALA A 97 -12.37 -1.14 -18.60
N ARG A 98 -11.27 -1.20 -17.83
CA ARG A 98 -9.92 -1.39 -18.36
C ARG A 98 -9.77 -2.73 -19.07
N GLU A 99 -10.24 -3.82 -18.47
CA GLU A 99 -10.23 -5.16 -19.07
C GLU A 99 -11.00 -5.21 -20.40
N THR A 100 -12.19 -4.62 -20.42
CA THR A 100 -13.01 -4.55 -21.64
C THR A 100 -12.31 -3.70 -22.71
N ALA A 101 -11.74 -2.56 -22.34
CA ALA A 101 -11.00 -1.70 -23.26
C ALA A 101 -9.76 -2.42 -23.81
N ALA A 102 -9.05 -3.18 -22.97
CA ALA A 102 -7.92 -4.00 -23.37
C ALA A 102 -8.31 -5.06 -24.41
N ALA A 103 -9.39 -5.81 -24.16
CA ALA A 103 -9.91 -6.81 -25.09
C ALA A 103 -10.32 -6.19 -26.43
N VAL A 104 -11.03 -5.05 -26.40
CA VAL A 104 -11.44 -4.32 -27.61
C VAL A 104 -10.22 -3.84 -28.41
N LYS A 105 -9.21 -3.27 -27.75
CA LYS A 105 -7.96 -2.84 -28.41
C LYS A 105 -7.23 -4.02 -29.07
N ALA A 106 -7.21 -5.18 -28.43
CA ALA A 106 -6.62 -6.40 -29.01
C ALA A 106 -7.39 -6.88 -30.26
N THR A 107 -8.73 -6.87 -30.23
CA THR A 107 -9.57 -7.22 -31.39
C THR A 107 -9.39 -6.24 -32.55
N LEU A 108 -9.18 -4.95 -32.25
CA LEU A 108 -8.93 -3.91 -33.25
C LEU A 108 -7.52 -3.96 -33.88
N GLY A 109 -6.70 -4.97 -33.54
CA GLY A 109 -5.40 -5.20 -34.17
C GLY A 109 -4.30 -4.23 -33.72
N ALA A 110 -4.49 -3.54 -32.58
CA ALA A 110 -3.44 -2.73 -32.00
C ALA A 110 -2.42 -3.62 -31.28
N THR A 111 -1.28 -3.78 -31.96
CA THR A 111 0.05 -4.17 -31.46
C THR A 111 0.36 -5.68 -31.53
N ALA A 112 1.53 -5.98 -32.11
CA ALA A 112 2.23 -7.25 -31.89
C ALA A 112 2.31 -7.53 -30.37
N PRO A 113 2.30 -8.81 -29.94
CA PRO A 113 2.40 -9.12 -28.52
C PRO A 113 3.65 -8.45 -27.97
N ALA A 114 3.46 -7.55 -26.99
CA ALA A 114 4.58 -6.94 -26.30
C ALA A 114 5.46 -8.05 -25.72
N PRO A 115 6.79 -7.89 -25.75
CA PRO A 115 7.69 -8.88 -25.16
C PRO A 115 7.26 -9.12 -23.70
N SER A 116 6.97 -10.38 -23.38
CA SER A 116 6.48 -10.79 -22.07
C SER A 116 7.44 -11.74 -21.38
N VAL A 117 7.45 -11.69 -20.06
CA VAL A 117 8.18 -12.64 -19.22
C VAL A 117 7.18 -13.50 -18.45
N GLN A 118 7.46 -14.80 -18.39
CA GLN A 118 6.60 -15.78 -17.75
C GLN A 118 7.08 -16.06 -16.32
N VAL A 119 6.13 -16.10 -15.38
CA VAL A 119 6.34 -16.49 -13.99
C VAL A 119 5.15 -17.25 -13.46
N THR A 120 5.33 -18.00 -12.39
CA THR A 120 4.21 -18.58 -11.65
C THR A 120 3.52 -17.52 -10.81
N GLY A 121 2.20 -17.37 -10.96
CA GLY A 121 1.41 -16.36 -10.28
C GLY A 121 1.54 -16.37 -8.74
N PRO A 122 1.48 -17.54 -8.07
CA PRO A 122 1.79 -17.65 -6.63
C PRO A 122 3.17 -17.08 -6.24
N VAL A 123 4.22 -17.38 -7.01
CA VAL A 123 5.60 -16.94 -6.73
C VAL A 123 5.73 -15.43 -6.91
N PHE A 124 5.21 -14.91 -8.03
CA PHE A 124 5.18 -13.47 -8.29
C PHE A 124 4.41 -12.72 -7.20
N THR A 125 3.24 -13.24 -6.81
CA THR A 125 2.40 -12.58 -5.81
C THR A 125 3.07 -12.57 -4.44
N ALA A 126 3.69 -13.68 -4.01
CA ALA A 126 4.43 -13.74 -2.75
C ALA A 126 5.62 -12.75 -2.74
N ALA A 127 6.34 -12.64 -3.87
CA ALA A 127 7.43 -11.69 -4.03
C ALA A 127 6.97 -10.24 -3.95
N VAL A 128 5.84 -9.91 -4.57
CA VAL A 128 5.20 -8.59 -4.47
C VAL A 128 4.79 -8.29 -3.02
N GLU A 129 4.21 -9.26 -2.29
CA GLU A 129 3.87 -9.09 -0.86
C GLU A 129 5.09 -8.76 0.00
N GLN A 130 6.20 -9.43 -0.25
CA GLN A 130 7.44 -9.24 0.51
C GLN A 130 8.01 -7.84 0.33
N VAL A 131 7.94 -7.25 -0.86
CA VAL A 131 8.48 -5.91 -1.12
C VAL A 131 7.47 -4.80 -0.84
N LEU A 132 6.16 -5.05 -0.99
CA LEU A 132 5.11 -4.05 -0.74
C LEU A 132 5.13 -3.49 0.68
N THR A 133 5.65 -4.23 1.66
CA THR A 133 5.80 -3.73 3.04
C THR A 133 6.76 -2.56 3.17
N ALA A 134 7.61 -2.32 2.16
CA ALA A 134 8.51 -1.18 2.06
C ALA A 134 7.96 -0.07 1.15
N THR A 135 6.65 0.00 0.88
CA THR A 135 6.04 1.14 0.16
C THR A 135 5.44 2.15 1.14
N THR A 136 5.23 3.39 0.71
CA THR A 136 4.53 4.41 1.51
C THR A 136 3.55 5.22 0.67
N GLN A 137 2.38 5.52 1.24
CA GLN A 137 1.39 6.40 0.63
C GLN A 137 1.70 7.89 0.87
N ASP A 138 2.61 8.22 1.80
CA ASP A 138 2.98 9.60 2.14
C ASP A 138 3.72 10.31 1.00
N LEU A 139 4.38 9.53 0.14
CA LEU A 139 5.15 9.99 -1.01
C LEU A 139 4.67 9.24 -2.24
N PRO A 140 3.88 9.85 -3.14
CA PRO A 140 3.31 9.17 -4.29
C PRO A 140 4.33 8.41 -5.15
N VAL A 141 5.53 8.97 -5.36
CA VAL A 141 6.65 8.31 -6.06
C VAL A 141 7.13 7.01 -5.41
N LEU A 142 6.89 6.84 -4.11
CA LEU A 142 7.26 5.66 -3.32
C LEU A 142 6.06 4.75 -3.02
N ASN A 143 4.85 5.09 -3.49
CA ASN A 143 3.68 4.20 -3.43
C ASN A 143 3.68 3.22 -4.61
N GLY A 144 4.82 2.59 -4.86
CA GLY A 144 4.98 1.70 -6.00
C GLY A 144 6.10 0.69 -5.83
N VAL A 145 6.02 -0.37 -6.63
CA VAL A 145 7.05 -1.41 -6.73
C VAL A 145 7.73 -1.25 -8.08
N HIS A 146 9.05 -1.05 -8.06
CA HIS A 146 9.88 -0.99 -9.26
C HIS A 146 10.17 -2.40 -9.77
N LEU A 147 9.82 -2.68 -11.02
CA LEU A 147 10.03 -3.94 -11.70
C LEU A 147 11.12 -3.76 -12.74
N GLU A 148 12.18 -4.57 -12.66
CA GLU A 148 13.22 -4.64 -13.66
C GLU A 148 13.26 -6.06 -14.24
N VAL A 149 12.80 -6.19 -15.48
CA VAL A 149 12.75 -7.46 -16.19
C VAL A 149 13.93 -7.55 -17.13
N SER A 150 14.63 -8.68 -17.06
CA SER A 150 15.71 -9.08 -17.93
C SER A 150 15.54 -10.55 -18.34
N PRO A 151 16.34 -11.04 -19.30
CA PRO A 151 16.24 -12.44 -19.72
C PRO A 151 16.45 -13.49 -18.62
N ALA A 152 17.21 -13.15 -17.58
CA ALA A 152 17.61 -14.08 -16.52
C ALA A 152 16.91 -13.83 -15.18
N ALA A 153 16.30 -12.65 -14.99
CA ALA A 153 15.78 -12.24 -13.70
C ALA A 153 14.67 -11.18 -13.82
N ILE A 154 13.74 -11.23 -12.88
CA ILE A 154 12.78 -10.17 -12.58
C ILE A 154 13.11 -9.66 -11.18
N VAL A 155 13.52 -8.40 -11.08
CA VAL A 155 13.86 -7.76 -9.81
C VAL A 155 12.72 -6.83 -9.41
N LEU A 156 12.16 -7.05 -8.22
CA LEU A 156 11.15 -6.20 -7.61
C LEU A 156 11.81 -5.37 -6.50
N THR A 157 11.66 -4.06 -6.52
CA THR A 157 12.24 -3.18 -5.49
C THR A 157 11.20 -2.18 -4.99
N ALA A 158 11.13 -1.97 -3.68
CA ALA A 158 10.28 -0.97 -3.05
C ALA A 158 11.03 -0.26 -1.91
N THR A 159 10.69 1.00 -1.64
CA THR A 159 11.32 1.78 -0.56
C THR A 159 10.37 2.82 0.04
N ASP A 160 10.48 3.04 1.34
CA ASP A 160 9.69 4.02 2.12
C ASP A 160 10.59 5.10 2.75
N ARG A 161 11.82 5.25 2.22
CA ARG A 161 12.97 6.04 2.72
C ARG A 161 13.69 5.48 3.94
N TYR A 162 13.02 4.70 4.77
CA TYR A 162 13.64 4.09 5.96
C TYR A 162 14.00 2.63 5.70
N ARG A 163 13.43 2.04 4.67
CA ARG A 163 13.71 0.68 4.20
C ARG A 163 13.78 0.61 2.71
N LEU A 164 14.51 -0.37 2.24
CA LEU A 164 14.52 -0.78 0.85
C LEU A 164 14.49 -2.29 0.78
N SER A 165 13.48 -2.85 0.14
CA SER A 165 13.35 -4.30 -0.06
C SER A 165 13.48 -4.63 -1.54
N THR A 166 14.33 -5.60 -1.85
CA THR A 166 14.56 -6.11 -3.20
C THR A 166 14.34 -7.62 -3.21
N ARG A 167 13.50 -8.10 -4.14
CA ARG A 167 13.24 -9.52 -4.39
C ARG A 167 13.57 -9.86 -5.84
N THR A 168 14.45 -10.84 -6.04
CA THR A 168 14.81 -11.34 -7.37
C THR A 168 14.06 -12.63 -7.66
N LEU A 169 13.42 -12.75 -8.82
CA LEU A 169 12.76 -13.97 -9.30
C LEU A 169 13.44 -14.46 -10.56
N VAL A 170 13.47 -15.79 -10.74
CA VAL A 170 13.90 -16.41 -11.98
C VAL A 170 12.66 -16.59 -12.88
N PRO A 171 12.68 -16.12 -14.15
CA PRO A 171 11.64 -16.41 -15.12
C PRO A 171 11.43 -17.92 -15.30
N ALA A 172 10.19 -18.35 -15.59
CA ALA A 172 9.89 -19.75 -15.86
C ALA A 172 10.64 -20.28 -17.10
N GLU A 173 10.79 -19.42 -18.12
CA GLU A 173 11.60 -19.66 -19.31
C GLU A 173 12.45 -18.41 -19.62
N PRO A 174 13.65 -18.57 -20.21
CA PRO A 174 14.47 -17.45 -20.65
C PRO A 174 13.70 -16.57 -21.66
N SER A 175 13.43 -15.33 -21.28
CA SER A 175 12.71 -14.38 -22.13
C SER A 175 13.68 -13.44 -22.83
N ALA A 176 13.38 -12.98 -24.05
CA ALA A 176 14.11 -11.86 -24.65
C ALA A 176 13.68 -10.49 -24.09
N SER A 177 12.71 -10.47 -23.17
CA SER A 177 12.12 -9.24 -22.64
C SER A 177 13.10 -8.50 -21.75
N THR A 178 13.27 -7.21 -22.04
CA THR A 178 14.00 -6.27 -21.17
C THR A 178 13.19 -5.00 -21.05
N TRP A 179 12.75 -4.67 -19.84
CA TRP A 179 12.00 -3.45 -19.56
C TRP A 179 12.07 -3.12 -18.07
N THR A 180 11.82 -1.85 -17.76
CA THR A 180 11.67 -1.37 -16.39
C THR A 180 10.39 -0.54 -16.28
N ALA A 181 9.68 -0.69 -15.17
CA ALA A 181 8.49 0.09 -14.86
C ALA A 181 8.21 0.10 -13.36
N THR A 182 7.65 1.19 -12.83
CA THR A 182 7.22 1.28 -11.44
C THR A 182 5.71 1.08 -11.36
N ALA A 183 5.26 -0.06 -10.85
CA ALA A 183 3.85 -0.38 -10.68
C ALA A 183 3.24 0.34 -9.47
N ASP A 184 2.06 0.94 -9.63
CA ASP A 184 1.26 1.50 -8.53
C ASP A 184 0.93 0.40 -7.50
N ALA A 185 1.24 0.66 -6.22
CA ALA A 185 1.11 -0.35 -5.18
C ALA A 185 -0.35 -0.73 -4.88
N ASP A 186 -1.30 0.17 -5.07
CA ASP A 186 -2.71 -0.09 -4.80
C ASP A 186 -3.35 -0.90 -5.94
N ASP A 187 -3.02 -0.58 -7.19
CA ASP A 187 -3.39 -1.39 -8.35
C ASP A 187 -2.81 -2.83 -8.24
N LEU A 188 -1.55 -2.97 -7.78
CA LEU A 188 -0.96 -4.28 -7.48
C LEU A 188 -1.77 -5.03 -6.41
N ARG A 189 -2.05 -4.41 -5.26
CA ARG A 189 -2.85 -5.01 -4.17
C ARG A 189 -4.19 -5.55 -4.65
N LEU A 190 -4.85 -4.84 -5.57
CA LEU A 190 -6.11 -5.25 -6.18
C LEU A 190 -5.95 -6.44 -7.14
N ALA A 191 -4.84 -6.53 -7.86
CA ALA A 191 -4.57 -7.62 -8.79
C ALA A 191 -4.14 -8.93 -8.09
N MET A 192 -3.51 -8.84 -6.92
CA MET A 192 -2.88 -9.97 -6.22
C MET A 192 -3.78 -11.19 -5.93
N PRO A 193 -5.05 -11.03 -5.49
CA PRO A 193 -5.96 -12.18 -5.32
C PRO A 193 -6.22 -12.95 -6.63
N TRP A 194 -6.14 -12.28 -7.78
CA TRP A 194 -6.28 -12.91 -9.09
C TRP A 194 -4.95 -13.49 -9.59
N THR A 195 -3.84 -12.74 -9.51
CA THR A 195 -2.52 -13.23 -9.95
C THR A 195 -2.08 -14.48 -9.19
N ARG A 196 -2.38 -14.57 -7.89
CA ARG A 196 -2.09 -15.76 -7.08
C ARG A 196 -2.72 -17.05 -7.61
N ARG A 197 -3.82 -16.94 -8.35
CA ARG A 197 -4.55 -18.10 -8.91
C ARG A 197 -4.09 -18.49 -10.31
N GLN A 198 -3.18 -17.72 -10.92
CA GLN A 198 -2.67 -18.01 -12.25
C GLN A 198 -1.45 -18.93 -12.15
N HIS A 199 -1.53 -20.12 -12.76
CA HIS A 199 -0.37 -21.01 -12.84
C HIS A 199 0.64 -20.49 -13.84
N ASP A 200 0.14 -19.94 -14.94
CA ASP A 200 0.90 -19.29 -15.97
C ASP A 200 0.59 -17.78 -15.98
N LEU A 201 1.56 -16.95 -15.59
CA LEU A 201 1.41 -15.50 -15.55
C LEU A 201 2.46 -14.82 -16.44
N HIS A 202 1.98 -14.15 -17.47
CA HIS A 202 2.79 -13.35 -18.36
C HIS A 202 2.74 -11.86 -18.00
N LEU A 203 3.91 -11.26 -17.80
CA LEU A 203 4.09 -9.85 -17.51
C LEU A 203 4.58 -9.12 -18.75
N SER A 204 3.93 -8.02 -19.13
CA SER A 204 4.44 -7.13 -20.18
C SER A 204 4.16 -5.67 -19.86
N VAL A 205 4.93 -4.75 -20.45
CA VAL A 205 4.67 -3.31 -20.35
C VAL A 205 4.16 -2.79 -21.68
N ARG A 206 3.08 -2.02 -21.65
CA ARG A 206 2.48 -1.38 -22.83
C ARG A 206 2.08 0.04 -22.48
N ALA A 207 2.70 1.03 -23.12
CA ALA A 207 2.55 2.44 -22.77
C ALA A 207 2.83 2.65 -21.27
N ASP A 208 1.83 3.10 -20.50
CA ASP A 208 1.94 3.43 -19.07
C ASP A 208 1.23 2.41 -18.16
N GLU A 209 1.15 1.15 -18.61
CA GLU A 209 0.52 0.07 -17.87
C GLU A 209 1.37 -1.20 -17.91
N ILE A 210 1.43 -1.88 -16.76
CA ILE A 210 1.89 -3.26 -16.66
C ILE A 210 0.69 -4.18 -16.86
N TRP A 211 0.83 -5.13 -17.75
CA TRP A 211 -0.20 -6.09 -18.14
C TRP A 211 0.16 -7.45 -17.56
N PHE A 212 -0.79 -8.01 -16.83
CA PHE A 212 -0.78 -9.36 -16.27
C PHE A 212 -1.73 -10.22 -17.09
N GLN A 213 -1.18 -11.07 -17.95
CA GLN A 213 -1.96 -12.03 -18.74
C GLN A 213 -1.90 -13.38 -18.03
N GLY A 214 -3.07 -13.92 -17.68
CA GLY A 214 -3.22 -15.27 -17.14
C GLY A 214 -4.00 -16.16 -18.10
N ASP A 215 -4.45 -17.31 -17.60
CA ASP A 215 -5.11 -18.35 -18.40
C ASP A 215 -6.42 -17.84 -19.04
N ASP A 216 -7.24 -17.14 -18.24
CA ASP A 216 -8.62 -16.79 -18.63
C ASP A 216 -8.87 -15.28 -18.76
N ALA A 217 -7.94 -14.44 -18.28
CA ALA A 217 -8.16 -13.00 -18.20
C ALA A 217 -6.87 -12.19 -18.22
N VAL A 218 -7.05 -10.88 -18.39
CA VAL A 218 -5.99 -9.88 -18.28
C VAL A 218 -6.29 -8.98 -17.09
N ARG A 219 -5.26 -8.54 -16.38
CA ARG A 219 -5.33 -7.43 -15.43
C ARG A 219 -4.29 -6.40 -15.81
N THR A 220 -4.55 -5.14 -15.49
CA THR A 220 -3.57 -4.07 -15.69
C THR A 220 -3.30 -3.34 -14.40
N CYS A 221 -2.06 -2.89 -14.24
CA CYS A 221 -1.63 -2.00 -13.19
C CYS A 221 -1.06 -0.75 -13.84
N ARG A 222 -1.45 0.42 -13.35
CA ARG A 222 -0.84 1.68 -13.79
C ARG A 222 0.65 1.70 -13.44
N THR A 223 1.44 2.36 -14.28
CA THR A 223 2.81 2.73 -13.94
C THR A 223 2.87 4.15 -13.39
N LEU A 224 3.70 4.36 -12.37
CA LEU A 224 4.07 5.69 -11.89
C LEU A 224 5.03 6.32 -12.90
N SER A 225 4.81 7.60 -13.22
CA SER A 225 5.60 8.33 -14.22
C SER A 225 6.89 8.93 -13.66
N GLU A 226 7.01 9.02 -12.33
CA GLU A 226 8.21 9.53 -11.67
C GLU A 226 9.30 8.44 -11.63
N ASP A 227 10.55 8.87 -11.80
CA ASP A 227 11.70 7.95 -11.76
C ASP A 227 11.84 7.35 -10.36
N PHE A 228 12.00 6.03 -10.30
CA PHE A 228 12.30 5.35 -9.05
C PHE A 228 13.73 5.70 -8.60
N PRO A 229 13.98 5.89 -7.28
CA PRO A 229 15.31 6.22 -6.79
C PRO A 229 16.39 5.23 -7.23
N ASP A 230 17.59 5.73 -7.57
CA ASP A 230 18.74 4.89 -7.91
C ASP A 230 19.31 4.19 -6.68
N TYR A 231 18.68 3.07 -6.33
CA TYR A 231 19.03 2.26 -5.17
C TYR A 231 20.34 1.48 -5.37
N ARG A 232 20.81 1.30 -6.61
CA ARG A 232 22.06 0.57 -6.89
C ARG A 232 23.27 1.31 -6.35
N LEU A 233 23.29 2.64 -6.50
CA LEU A 233 24.35 3.47 -5.92
C LEU A 233 24.40 3.34 -4.39
N MET A 234 23.23 3.29 -3.75
CA MET A 234 23.15 3.08 -2.30
C MET A 234 23.68 1.69 -1.90
N LEU A 235 23.25 0.62 -2.58
CA LEU A 235 23.72 -0.74 -2.31
C LEU A 235 25.24 -0.89 -2.53
N ALA A 236 25.77 -0.28 -3.60
CA ALA A 236 27.20 -0.31 -3.91
C ALA A 236 28.05 0.50 -2.91
N SER A 237 27.44 1.42 -2.17
CA SER A 237 28.09 2.28 -1.18
C SER A 237 27.94 1.77 0.26
N LEU A 238 27.39 0.56 0.46
CA LEU A 238 27.24 -0.01 1.79
C LEU A 238 28.63 -0.26 2.43
N PRO A 239 28.84 0.18 3.69
CA PRO A 239 30.11 -0.06 4.38
C PRO A 239 30.33 -1.55 4.68
N GLU A 240 31.56 -1.90 5.01
CA GLU A 240 31.92 -3.26 5.40
C GLU A 240 31.15 -3.72 6.65
N VAL A 241 30.69 -4.97 6.62
CA VAL A 241 29.96 -5.59 7.73
C VAL A 241 30.93 -5.87 8.88
N LEU A 242 30.66 -5.28 10.05
CA LEU A 242 31.46 -5.48 11.25
C LEU A 242 30.86 -6.53 12.18
N THR A 243 29.52 -6.60 12.24
CA THR A 243 28.79 -7.56 13.08
C THR A 243 27.76 -8.28 12.24
N ARG A 244 27.78 -9.62 12.30
CA ARG A 244 26.79 -10.50 11.66
C ARG A 244 26.09 -11.30 12.74
N ALA A 245 24.76 -11.35 12.70
CA ALA A 245 23.97 -12.19 13.58
C ALA A 245 23.07 -13.12 12.77
N VAL A 246 23.00 -14.39 13.14
CA VAL A 246 22.03 -15.37 12.61
C VAL A 246 21.10 -15.78 13.75
N ILE A 247 19.79 -15.68 13.52
CA ILE A 247 18.76 -15.86 14.54
C ILE A 247 17.50 -16.46 13.93
N SER A 248 16.77 -17.25 14.71
CA SER A 248 15.46 -17.76 14.29
C SER A 248 14.49 -16.61 14.01
N ARG A 249 13.95 -16.58 12.79
CA ARG A 249 12.99 -15.57 12.35
C ARG A 249 11.75 -15.57 13.23
N ASN A 250 11.19 -16.75 13.50
CA ASN A 250 9.96 -16.85 14.30
C ASN A 250 10.17 -16.36 15.74
N ALA A 251 11.31 -16.68 16.35
CA ALA A 251 11.63 -16.21 17.70
C ALA A 251 11.82 -14.69 17.73
N LEU A 252 12.55 -14.14 16.75
CA LEU A 252 12.75 -12.70 16.64
C LEU A 252 11.43 -11.96 16.42
N VAL A 253 10.59 -12.40 15.48
CA VAL A 253 9.26 -11.81 15.24
C VAL A 253 8.43 -11.82 16.52
N ALA A 254 8.35 -12.96 17.22
CA ALA A 254 7.60 -13.07 18.47
C ALA A 254 8.14 -12.10 19.55
N GLY A 255 9.46 -11.91 19.63
CA GLY A 255 10.08 -10.95 20.54
C GLY A 255 9.78 -9.50 20.20
N LEU A 256 9.68 -9.16 18.91
CA LEU A 256 9.28 -7.82 18.44
C LEU A 256 7.79 -7.55 18.69
N GLU A 257 6.91 -8.53 18.46
CA GLU A 257 5.45 -8.39 18.63
C GLU A 257 5.01 -8.23 20.08
N ARG A 258 5.86 -8.63 21.03
CA ARG A 258 5.64 -8.39 22.47
C ARG A 258 6.05 -6.99 22.92
N GLN A 259 6.69 -6.20 22.06
CA GLN A 259 7.02 -4.81 22.38
C GLN A 259 5.83 -3.91 22.09
N TYR A 260 5.46 -3.08 23.07
CA TYR A 260 4.36 -2.12 22.95
C TYR A 260 4.84 -0.68 22.66
N THR A 261 6.13 -0.51 22.37
CA THR A 261 6.76 0.78 22.10
C THR A 261 6.94 1.00 20.60
N ALA A 262 6.82 2.25 20.17
CA ALA A 262 7.04 2.63 18.76
C ALA A 262 8.52 2.46 18.33
N GLN A 263 9.44 2.43 19.30
CA GLN A 263 10.86 2.21 19.09
C GLN A 263 11.31 0.94 19.84
N ILE A 264 12.11 0.12 19.16
CA ILE A 264 12.69 -1.11 19.70
C ILE A 264 14.21 -0.95 19.73
N GLN A 265 14.81 -1.36 20.84
CA GLN A 265 16.25 -1.54 20.96
C GLN A 265 16.60 -3.02 20.78
N LEU A 266 17.63 -3.30 19.97
CA LEU A 266 18.24 -4.61 19.81
C LEU A 266 19.68 -4.57 20.35
N ASP A 267 19.97 -5.41 21.33
CA ASP A 267 21.34 -5.59 21.81
C ASP A 267 21.90 -6.92 21.30
N LEU A 268 22.89 -6.84 20.38
CA LEU A 268 23.55 -7.98 19.78
C LEU A 268 24.78 -8.33 20.63
N SER A 269 24.77 -9.53 21.21
CA SER A 269 25.86 -10.11 22.00
C SER A 269 26.27 -11.45 21.42
N ALA A 270 27.47 -11.94 21.73
CA ALA A 270 28.07 -13.13 21.11
C ALA A 270 27.16 -14.38 21.00
N THR A 271 26.21 -14.55 21.92
CA THR A 271 25.32 -15.74 21.98
C THR A 271 23.83 -15.42 21.95
N ALA A 272 23.45 -14.14 21.82
CA ALA A 272 22.05 -13.75 21.85
C ALA A 272 21.82 -12.34 21.31
N ILE A 273 20.62 -12.14 20.76
CA ILE A 273 20.03 -10.82 20.56
C ILE A 273 19.01 -10.58 21.68
N THR A 274 19.08 -9.42 22.32
CA THR A 274 18.12 -9.00 23.34
C THR A 274 17.16 -7.97 22.75
N VAL A 275 15.85 -8.18 22.94
CA VAL A 275 14.78 -7.26 22.53
C VAL A 275 13.99 -6.87 23.78
N GLY A 276 14.22 -5.65 24.28
CA GLY A 276 13.70 -5.25 25.59
C GLY A 276 14.24 -6.14 26.71
N ILE A 277 13.39 -6.95 27.34
CA ILE A 277 13.78 -7.93 28.37
C ILE A 277 13.96 -9.35 27.84
N GLU A 278 13.60 -9.60 26.58
CA GLU A 278 13.63 -10.94 25.99
C GLU A 278 14.99 -11.24 25.40
N ARG A 279 15.63 -12.33 25.85
CA ARG A 279 16.91 -12.80 25.31
C ARG A 279 16.65 -13.97 24.36
N ILE A 280 16.99 -13.77 23.09
CA ILE A 280 16.78 -14.75 22.03
C ILE A 280 18.13 -15.33 21.62
N PRO A 281 18.32 -16.67 21.66
CA PRO A 281 19.55 -17.30 21.21
C PRO A 281 19.88 -16.94 19.76
N ALA A 282 21.14 -16.60 19.50
CA ALA A 282 21.62 -16.21 18.17
C ALA A 282 23.13 -16.44 18.07
N ASP A 283 23.61 -16.72 16.86
CA ASP A 283 25.04 -16.80 16.56
C ASP A 283 25.52 -15.45 16.05
N VAL A 284 26.32 -14.75 16.87
CA VAL A 284 26.80 -13.40 16.57
C VAL A 284 28.31 -13.39 16.39
N THR A 285 28.77 -12.97 15.22
CA THR A 285 30.19 -12.77 14.89
C THR A 285 30.47 -11.28 14.75
N GLY A 286 31.38 -10.74 15.56
CA GLY A 286 31.74 -9.33 15.57
C GLY A 286 31.66 -8.71 16.97
N PRO A 287 31.96 -7.40 17.10
CA PRO A 287 31.82 -6.70 18.37
C PRO A 287 30.35 -6.60 18.80
N PRO A 288 30.06 -6.54 20.11
CA PRO A 288 28.70 -6.28 20.58
C PRO A 288 28.24 -4.90 20.13
N ILE A 289 26.96 -4.79 19.77
CA ILE A 289 26.38 -3.55 19.26
C ILE A 289 24.92 -3.40 19.67
N THR A 290 24.53 -2.17 19.96
CA THR A 290 23.15 -1.77 20.24
C THR A 290 22.60 -1.01 19.06
N LEU A 291 21.40 -1.39 18.63
CA LEU A 291 20.68 -0.78 17.52
C LEU A 291 19.30 -0.32 18.00
N SER A 292 18.83 0.80 17.45
CA SER A 292 17.49 1.32 17.70
C SER A 292 16.71 1.38 16.39
N PHE A 293 15.48 0.93 16.37
CA PHE A 293 14.61 0.97 15.18
C PHE A 293 13.21 1.43 15.54
N ALA A 294 12.53 2.08 14.59
CA ALA A 294 11.07 2.14 14.65
C ALA A 294 10.48 0.74 14.44
N VAL A 295 9.42 0.39 15.19
CA VAL A 295 8.68 -0.89 15.06
C VAL A 295 8.23 -1.09 13.62
N SER A 296 7.72 0.00 13.02
CA SER A 296 7.19 0.03 11.66
C SER A 296 8.25 -0.25 10.62
N THR A 297 9.53 -0.07 10.94
CA THR A 297 10.68 -0.38 10.08
C THR A 297 11.12 -1.83 10.30
N LEU A 298 11.51 -2.19 11.53
CA LEU A 298 12.17 -3.46 11.77
C LEU A 298 11.23 -4.67 11.64
N HIS A 299 10.01 -4.61 12.21
CA HIS A 299 9.12 -5.78 12.22
C HIS A 299 8.81 -6.29 10.80
N PRO A 300 8.37 -5.46 9.83
CA PRO A 300 8.12 -5.97 8.49
C PRO A 300 9.38 -6.44 7.76
N ALA A 301 10.55 -5.85 8.03
CA ALA A 301 11.82 -6.29 7.44
C ALA A 301 12.19 -7.72 7.86
N ILE A 302 11.90 -8.10 9.12
CA ILE A 302 12.11 -9.45 9.62
C ILE A 302 10.96 -10.38 9.21
N SER A 303 9.72 -9.91 9.31
CA SER A 303 8.54 -10.75 9.08
C SER A 303 8.34 -11.10 7.61
N THR A 304 8.91 -10.38 6.64
CA THR A 304 8.87 -10.78 5.23
C THR A 304 10.06 -11.61 4.77
N ALA A 305 11.11 -11.71 5.59
CA ALA A 305 12.29 -12.52 5.29
C ALA A 305 11.92 -13.98 4.97
N VAL A 306 12.63 -14.58 4.02
CA VAL A 306 12.44 -15.97 3.59
C VAL A 306 13.17 -16.90 4.55
N GLY A 307 12.66 -18.12 4.74
CA GLY A 307 13.34 -19.16 5.52
C GLY A 307 13.10 -19.10 7.03
N PRO A 308 13.61 -20.12 7.76
CA PRO A 308 13.43 -20.23 9.21
C PRO A 308 14.35 -19.29 10.00
N ASP A 309 15.51 -18.96 9.43
CA ASP A 309 16.56 -18.16 10.05
C ASP A 309 16.86 -16.90 9.23
N VAL A 310 17.07 -15.80 9.94
CA VAL A 310 17.36 -14.49 9.39
C VAL A 310 18.77 -14.08 9.78
N MET A 311 19.49 -13.51 8.82
CA MET A 311 20.80 -12.93 9.00
C MET A 311 20.71 -11.41 9.01
N LEU A 312 21.33 -10.80 10.01
CA LEU A 312 21.49 -9.36 10.17
C LEU A 312 22.96 -8.98 9.97
N ASP A 313 23.23 -8.19 8.94
CA ASP A 313 24.55 -7.67 8.60
C ASP A 313 24.60 -6.18 8.99
N VAL A 314 25.49 -5.85 9.93
CA VAL A 314 25.56 -4.56 10.61
C VAL A 314 26.95 -3.95 10.46
N ALA A 315 27.02 -2.78 9.84
CA ALA A 315 28.26 -2.01 9.71
C ALA A 315 28.48 -0.99 10.86
N GLY A 316 27.40 -0.59 11.54
CA GLY A 316 27.48 0.37 12.65
C GLY A 316 26.09 0.78 13.17
N PRO A 317 26.02 1.52 14.28
CA PRO A 317 24.78 1.72 15.03
C PRO A 317 23.76 2.65 14.35
N HIS A 318 24.20 3.44 13.37
CA HIS A 318 23.37 4.39 12.63
C HIS A 318 23.43 4.15 11.12
N LEU A 319 24.02 3.03 10.70
CA LEU A 319 24.15 2.63 9.31
C LEU A 319 23.03 1.64 8.96
N PRO A 320 22.64 1.54 7.67
CA PRO A 320 21.65 0.57 7.24
C PRO A 320 22.03 -0.85 7.71
N VAL A 321 21.07 -1.58 8.24
CA VAL A 321 21.20 -3.01 8.55
C VAL A 321 20.63 -3.81 7.39
N VAL A 322 21.41 -4.75 6.87
CA VAL A 322 20.96 -5.66 5.81
C VAL A 322 20.34 -6.88 6.47
N VAL A 323 19.09 -7.16 6.11
CA VAL A 323 18.30 -8.30 6.54
C VAL A 323 18.09 -9.23 5.35
N ARG A 324 18.44 -10.50 5.50
CA ARG A 324 18.25 -11.54 4.47
C ARG A 324 18.04 -12.91 5.11
N SER A 325 17.58 -13.89 4.32
CA SER A 325 17.59 -15.28 4.77
C SER A 325 19.03 -15.74 4.98
N ALA A 326 19.23 -16.64 5.94
CA ALA A 326 20.52 -17.32 6.10
C ALA A 326 20.83 -18.25 4.91
N ASP A 327 19.79 -18.81 4.30
CA ASP A 327 19.89 -19.86 3.27
C ASP A 327 19.64 -19.34 1.84
N ASP A 328 19.07 -18.13 1.71
CA ASP A 328 18.60 -17.59 0.44
C ASP A 328 18.86 -16.08 0.30
N GLY A 329 19.60 -15.67 -0.74
CA GLY A 329 19.95 -14.27 -0.99
C GLY A 329 18.90 -13.50 -1.79
N ASP A 330 17.86 -14.19 -2.24
CA ASP A 330 16.88 -13.70 -3.19
C ASP A 330 16.04 -12.51 -2.70
N LEU A 331 15.79 -12.43 -1.39
CA LEU A 331 15.14 -11.30 -0.72
C LEU A 331 16.16 -10.61 0.17
N THR A 332 16.41 -9.34 -0.11
CA THR A 332 17.26 -8.48 0.71
C THR A 332 16.45 -7.27 1.15
N THR A 333 16.43 -6.98 2.45
CA THR A 333 15.82 -5.77 3.00
C THR A 333 16.86 -4.96 3.77
N LEU A 334 17.04 -3.71 3.40
CA LEU A 334 17.75 -2.72 4.20
C LEU A 334 16.79 -2.07 5.17
N ALA A 335 17.18 -1.97 6.43
CA ALA A 335 16.45 -1.25 7.46
C ALA A 335 17.35 -0.19 8.10
N MET A 336 16.88 1.06 8.11
CA MET A 336 17.57 2.17 8.74
C MET A 336 17.33 2.19 10.25
N PRO A 337 18.38 2.12 11.09
CA PRO A 337 18.25 2.43 12.50
C PRO A 337 17.85 3.89 12.70
N VAL A 338 17.12 4.16 13.78
CA VAL A 338 16.86 5.52 14.26
C VAL A 338 17.92 5.90 15.29
N LYS A 339 18.18 7.20 15.42
CA LYS A 339 19.02 7.69 16.52
C LYS A 339 18.28 7.45 17.84
N ASP A 340 19.03 6.99 18.83
CA ASP A 340 18.51 6.86 20.18
C ASP A 340 18.13 8.25 20.72
N ILE A 341 16.86 8.44 21.10
CA ILE A 341 16.33 9.70 21.63
C ILE A 341 16.47 9.72 23.16
N SER A 342 17.04 8.67 23.76
CA SER A 342 17.23 8.50 25.21
C SER A 342 18.35 9.36 25.80
N GLY A 343 18.42 10.64 25.41
CA GLY A 343 19.47 11.58 25.80
C GLY A 343 19.06 13.06 25.81
N CYS A 344 17.77 13.36 26.00
CA CYS A 344 17.27 14.69 26.34
C CYS A 344 16.59 14.67 27.71
#